data_AF-A0A3A4PTH2-F1
#
_entry.id   AF-A0A3A4PTH2-F1
#
_cell.length_a   1.000
_cell.length_b   1.000
_cell.length_c   1.000
_cell.angle_alpha   90.00
_cell.angle_beta   90.00
_cell.angle_gamma   90.00
#
_symmetry.space_group_name_H-M   'P 1'
#
loop_
_entity.id
_entity.type
_entity.pdbx_description
1 polymer ?
#
loop_
_entity_poly.entity_id
_entity_poly.type
_entity_poly.pdbx_seq_one_letter_code
_entity_poly.pdbx_strand_id
1 'polypeptide(L)'
;MIPELEEVRRFASELHCEGKFWQGEVFGWQAEYHPERSERPLDSKMTFTPADFCIGESGIWFFSLMWEHGKNAVPVEFLDNGNIVTETMQAEFGRDE
;
A
#
# COMPACT_ATOMS: atom_id res chain seq x y z
N MET A 1 0.96 -0.53 15.04
CA MET A 1 1.12 0.92 14.77
C MET A 1 0.87 1.12 13.29
N ILE A 2 0.16 2.15 12.88
CA ILE A 2 -0.16 2.39 11.46
C ILE A 2 0.85 3.43 10.93
N PRO A 3 1.61 3.11 9.87
CA PRO A 3 2.56 4.07 9.30
C PRO A 3 1.85 5.21 8.58
N GLU A 4 2.54 6.34 8.41
CA GLU A 4 2.06 7.42 7.56
C GLU A 4 2.11 6.98 6.09
N LEU A 5 1.02 7.21 5.35
CA LEU A 5 0.93 6.77 3.95
C LEU A 5 2.00 7.42 3.06
N GLU A 6 2.47 8.63 3.39
CA GLU A 6 3.56 9.28 2.67
C GLU A 6 4.89 8.51 2.78
N GLU A 7 5.19 7.94 3.95
CA GLU A 7 6.38 7.10 4.14
C GLU A 7 6.26 5.80 3.35
N VAL A 8 5.07 5.19 3.37
CA VAL A 8 4.79 3.97 2.59
C VAL A 8 4.92 4.22 1.08
N ARG A 9 4.35 5.32 0.58
CA ARG A 9 4.47 5.74 -0.83
C ARG A 9 5.93 5.95 -1.23
N ARG A 10 6.72 6.59 -0.36
CA ARG A 10 8.14 6.83 -0.61
C ARG A 10 8.90 5.51 -0.69
N PHE A 11 8.69 4.61 0.27
CA PHE A 11 9.32 3.29 0.28
C PHE A 11 8.96 2.47 -0.96
N ALA A 12 7.68 2.43 -1.33
CA ALA A 12 7.21 1.75 -2.53
C ALA A 12 7.82 2.36 -3.80
N SER A 13 7.99 3.69 -3.85
CA SER A 13 8.64 4.37 -4.97
C SER A 13 10.13 4.02 -5.09
N GLU A 14 10.83 3.85 -3.96
CA GLU A 14 12.23 3.40 -3.93
C GLU A 14 12.35 1.97 -4.49
N LEU A 15 11.50 1.04 -4.03
CA LEU A 15 11.42 -0.32 -4.57
C LEU A 15 11.05 -0.33 -6.06
N HIS A 16 10.15 0.56 -6.46
CA HIS A 16 9.75 0.70 -7.86
C HIS A 16 10.91 1.14 -8.76
N CYS A 17 11.72 2.09 -8.28
CA CYS A 17 12.94 2.52 -8.97
C CYS A 17 13.99 1.39 -9.08
N GLU A 18 14.07 0.51 -8.08
CA GLU A 18 14.94 -0.67 -8.14
C GLU A 18 14.45 -1.73 -9.14
N GLY A 19 13.13 -1.84 -9.34
CA GLY A 19 12.54 -2.72 -10.34
C GLY A 19 12.77 -4.21 -10.07
N LYS A 20 13.03 -4.60 -8.82
CA LYS A 20 13.26 -5.99 -8.40
C LYS A 20 12.16 -6.44 -7.46
N PHE A 21 11.78 -7.72 -7.53
CA PHE A 21 10.89 -8.32 -6.55
C PHE A 21 11.47 -8.15 -5.13
N TRP A 22 10.62 -7.74 -4.20
CA TRP A 22 10.97 -7.59 -2.79
C TRP A 22 9.83 -8.10 -1.92
N GLN A 23 10.16 -8.76 -0.82
CA GLN A 23 9.21 -9.23 0.18
C GLN A 23 9.87 -9.16 1.54
N GLY A 24 9.15 -8.64 2.53
CA GLY A 24 9.67 -8.53 3.88
C GLY A 24 8.74 -7.78 4.82
N GLU A 25 9.28 -7.42 5.98
CA GLU A 25 8.57 -6.60 6.95
C GLU A 25 9.08 -5.16 6.88
N VAL A 26 8.15 -4.20 6.86
CA VAL A 26 8.44 -2.77 6.94
C VAL A 26 7.36 -2.09 7.76
N PHE A 27 7.73 -1.12 8.61
CA PHE A 27 6.82 -0.46 9.56
C PHE A 27 6.05 -1.42 10.50
N GLY A 28 6.57 -2.63 10.72
CA GLY A 28 5.93 -3.68 11.52
C GLY A 28 4.80 -4.42 10.80
N TRP A 29 4.69 -4.29 9.48
CA TRP A 29 3.72 -4.98 8.63
C TRP A 29 4.44 -5.80 7.56
N GLN A 30 3.85 -6.94 7.19
CA GLN A 30 4.29 -7.68 6.03
C GLN A 30 3.99 -6.89 4.77
N ALA A 31 4.93 -6.86 3.84
CA ALA A 31 4.85 -6.14 2.59
C ALA A 31 5.54 -6.91 1.46
N GLU A 32 5.04 -6.69 0.25
CA GLU A 32 5.59 -7.25 -0.97
C GLU A 32 5.51 -6.26 -2.12
N TYR A 33 6.50 -6.33 -3.00
CA TYR A 33 6.59 -5.57 -4.23
C TYR A 33 6.85 -6.51 -5.40
N HIS A 34 6.00 -6.43 -6.41
CA HIS A 34 6.15 -7.12 -7.68
C HIS A 34 6.49 -6.11 -8.77
N PRO A 35 7.63 -6.25 -9.46
CA PRO A 35 7.97 -5.39 -10.58
C PRO A 35 7.09 -5.70 -11.80
N GLU A 36 6.96 -4.71 -12.67
CA GLU A 36 6.28 -4.84 -13.96
C GLU A 36 6.89 -6.02 -14.75
N ARG A 37 6.03 -6.89 -15.28
CA ARG A 37 6.44 -7.98 -16.15
C ARG A 37 5.86 -7.78 -17.53
N SER A 38 6.71 -7.91 -18.55
CA SER A 38 6.28 -7.85 -19.95
C SER A 38 5.44 -9.07 -20.38
N GLU A 39 5.36 -10.09 -19.52
CA GLU A 39 4.53 -11.26 -19.74
C GLU A 39 3.06 -10.92 -19.52
N ARG A 40 2.23 -11.31 -20.49
CA ARG A 40 0.78 -11.18 -20.37
C ARG A 40 0.27 -12.27 -19.42
N PRO A 41 -0.60 -11.93 -18.46
CA PRO A 41 -1.33 -12.93 -17.70
C PRO A 41 -2.11 -13.83 -18.67
N LEU A 42 -2.07 -15.14 -18.46
CA LEU A 42 -2.57 -16.17 -19.40
C LEU A 42 -4.06 -16.05 -19.78
N ASP A 43 -4.82 -15.17 -19.13
CA ASP A 43 -6.26 -15.00 -19.36
C ASP A 43 -6.72 -13.53 -19.30
N SER A 44 -5.82 -12.56 -19.52
CA SER A 44 -6.15 -11.13 -19.45
C SER A 44 -5.99 -10.40 -20.79
N LYS A 45 -6.86 -9.41 -21.04
CA LYS A 45 -6.69 -8.43 -22.13
C LYS A 45 -5.52 -7.46 -21.88
N MET A 46 -4.93 -7.51 -20.70
CA MET A 46 -3.77 -6.68 -20.35
C MET A 46 -2.56 -7.05 -21.22
N THR A 47 -1.85 -6.03 -21.68
CA THR A 47 -0.66 -6.18 -22.54
C THR A 47 0.61 -6.47 -21.75
N PHE A 48 0.59 -6.26 -20.44
CA PHE A 48 1.67 -6.49 -19.49
C PHE A 48 1.08 -6.72 -18.08
N THR A 49 1.88 -7.24 -17.16
CA THR A 49 1.53 -7.29 -15.73
C THR A 49 2.08 -6.03 -15.06
N PRO A 50 1.24 -5.12 -14.53
CA PRO A 50 1.71 -3.88 -13.91
C PRO A 50 2.55 -4.19 -12.66
N ALA A 51 3.39 -3.23 -12.27
CA ALA A 51 4.02 -3.30 -10.96
C ALA A 51 2.98 -3.09 -9.86
N ASP A 52 3.15 -3.76 -8.73
CA ASP A 52 2.30 -3.57 -7.55
C ASP A 52 3.11 -3.65 -6.26
N PHE A 53 2.64 -2.92 -5.26
CA PHE A 53 3.15 -2.95 -3.90
C PHE A 53 1.96 -3.12 -2.96
N CYS A 54 2.09 -4.02 -1.99
CA CYS A 54 1.08 -4.26 -0.97
C CYS A 54 1.74 -4.29 0.41
N ILE A 55 1.08 -3.73 1.42
CA ILE A 55 1.51 -3.77 2.81
C ILE A 55 0.31 -3.94 3.74
N GLY A 56 0.49 -4.68 4.82
CA GLY A 56 -0.49 -4.85 5.87
C GLY A 56 -1.21 -6.19 5.83
N GLU A 57 -2.29 -6.28 6.59
CA GLU A 57 -3.12 -7.46 6.72
C GLU A 57 -4.58 -7.09 6.44
N SER A 58 -5.19 -7.76 5.45
CA SER A 58 -6.59 -7.56 5.08
C SER A 58 -7.51 -7.77 6.27
N GLY A 59 -8.42 -6.83 6.51
CA GLY A 59 -9.34 -6.87 7.65
C GLY A 59 -8.81 -6.22 8.93
N ILE A 60 -7.57 -5.75 8.96
CA ILE A 60 -7.03 -4.89 10.04
C ILE A 60 -6.65 -3.53 9.45
N TRP A 61 -5.62 -3.53 8.60
CA TRP A 61 -5.15 -2.38 7.86
C TRP A 61 -4.35 -2.90 6.66
N PHE A 62 -4.74 -2.49 5.47
CA PHE A 62 -4.07 -2.88 4.24
C PHE A 62 -3.96 -1.69 3.31
N PHE A 63 -2.80 -1.52 2.71
CA PHE A 63 -2.55 -0.49 1.71
C PHE A 63 -1.84 -1.10 0.51
N SER A 64 -2.28 -0.73 -0.69
CA SER A 64 -1.63 -1.16 -1.93
C SER A 64 -1.53 -0.04 -2.96
N LEU A 65 -0.54 -0.18 -3.82
CA LEU A 65 -0.21 0.72 -4.93
C LEU A 65 -0.05 -0.13 -6.19
N MET A 66 -0.70 0.25 -7.29
CA MET A 66 -0.61 -0.47 -8.56
C MET A 66 -0.32 0.48 -9.71
N TRP A 67 0.75 0.23 -10.47
CA TRP A 67 1.12 1.01 -11.64
C TRP A 67 0.36 0.53 -12.90
N GLU A 68 -0.97 0.64 -12.87
CA GLU A 68 -1.88 0.12 -13.93
C GLU A 68 -1.58 0.67 -15.33
N HIS A 69 -1.04 1.89 -15.40
CA HIS A 69 -0.69 2.57 -16.65
C HIS A 69 0.81 2.46 -17.01
N GLY A 70 1.54 1.57 -16.33
CA GLY A 70 2.96 1.28 -16.55
C GLY A 70 3.91 2.02 -15.61
N LYS A 71 5.18 1.62 -15.60
CA LYS A 71 6.22 2.07 -14.66
C LYS A 71 6.46 3.58 -14.50
N ASN A 72 6.05 4.40 -15.47
CA ASN A 72 6.24 5.86 -15.40
C ASN A 72 4.95 6.62 -15.02
N ALA A 73 3.86 5.89 -14.76
CA ALA A 73 2.59 6.47 -14.36
C ALA A 73 2.49 6.63 -12.85
N VAL A 74 1.51 7.43 -12.41
CA VAL A 74 1.14 7.50 -10.99
C VAL A 74 0.45 6.18 -10.61
N PRO A 75 0.83 5.53 -9.50
CA PRO A 75 0.16 4.33 -9.05
C PRO A 75 -1.26 4.63 -8.58
N VAL A 76 -2.16 3.69 -8.83
CA VAL A 76 -3.49 3.69 -8.24
C VAL A 76 -3.39 3.15 -6.82
N GLU A 77 -3.96 3.89 -5.88
CA GLU A 77 -3.85 3.60 -4.46
C GLU A 77 -5.13 2.97 -3.94
N PHE A 78 -4.98 1.99 -3.06
CA PHE A 78 -6.09 1.37 -2.35
C PHE A 78 -5.74 1.27 -0.86
N LEU A 79 -6.67 1.73 -0.02
CA LEU A 79 -6.54 1.68 1.45
C LEU A 79 -7.78 1.01 2.03
N ASP A 80 -7.56 -0.09 2.74
CA ASP A 80 -8.54 -0.72 3.62
C ASP A 80 -8.21 -0.35 5.06
N ASN A 81 -9.05 0.50 5.67
CA ASN A 81 -8.89 0.99 7.03
C ASN A 81 -10.11 0.70 7.94
N GLY A 82 -10.98 -0.22 7.52
CA GLY A 82 -12.32 -0.40 8.07
C GLY A 82 -12.42 -0.84 9.53
N ASN A 83 -11.35 -1.37 10.13
CA ASN A 83 -11.35 -1.90 11.50
C ASN A 83 -10.39 -1.19 12.44
N ILE A 84 -9.90 -0.02 12.07
CA ILE A 84 -9.01 0.76 12.92
C ILE A 84 -9.87 1.59 13.88
N VAL A 85 -9.94 1.16 15.13
CA VAL A 85 -10.45 2.00 16.21
C VAL A 85 -9.39 3.07 16.47
N THR A 86 -9.52 4.24 15.84
CA THR A 86 -8.81 5.42 16.30
C THR A 86 -9.34 5.75 17.69
N GLU A 87 -8.53 5.51 18.72
CA GLU A 87 -8.76 6.01 20.07
C GLU A 87 -8.70 7.54 20.02
N THR A 88 -9.80 8.14 19.59
CA THR A 88 -10.03 9.57 19.75
C THR A 88 -10.35 9.71 21.23
N MET A 89 -9.30 9.99 22.01
CA MET A 89 -9.42 10.25 23.44
C MET A 89 -10.56 11.25 23.66
N GLN A 90 -11.57 10.81 24.40
CA GLN A 90 -12.53 11.70 25.01
C GLN A 90 -11.78 12.68 25.89
N ALA A 91 -11.82 13.96 25.54
CA ALA A 91 -11.42 15.05 26.40
C ALA A 91 -12.43 16.19 26.29
N GLU A 92 -13.68 15.93 26.67
CA GLU A 92 -14.61 16.99 27.10
C GLU A 92 -15.12 16.68 28.50
N PHE A 93 -14.18 16.65 29.46
CA PHE A 93 -14.50 16.95 30.85
C PHE A 93 -14.49 18.48 30.99
N GLY A 94 -15.70 19.04 30.98
CA GLY A 94 -15.95 20.46 31.24
C GLY A 94 -17.38 20.63 31.74
N ARG A 95 -17.71 19.96 32.84
CA ARG A 95 -18.87 20.28 33.67
C ARG A 95 -18.49 21.52 34.46
N ASP A 96 -19.00 22.69 34.08
CA ASP A 96 -19.08 23.83 34.99
C ASP A 96 -20.47 24.45 34.91
N GLU A 97 -20.87 24.90 36.09
CA GLU A 97 -22.18 25.17 36.68
C GLU A 97 -23.09 26.19 35.96
#